data_AF-A0A1P8YFC0-F1
#
_entry.id   AF-A0A1P8YFC0-F1
#
_cell.length_a   1.000
_cell.length_b   1.000
_cell.length_c   1.000
_cell.angle_alpha   90.00
_cell.angle_beta   90.00
_cell.angle_gamma   90.00
#
_symmetry.space_group_name_H-M   'P 1'
#
loop_
_entity.id
_entity.type
_entity.pdbx_description
1 polymer ?
#
loop_
_entity_poly.entity_id
_entity_poly.type
_entity_poly.pdbx_seq_one_letter_code
_entity_poly.pdbx_strand_id
1 'polypeptide(L)'
;MRNLDAQFSHIALGLILRFYHKVNVEKGNLRSLVRYIKKDDKLLVDQMLVVDEYEDLSEGETRAQLCDAIVSHLEQDLMRYRDRFQDFDAVAFIPMLRERFEEIKQQGNR
;
A
#
# COMPACT_ATOMS: atom_id res chain seq x y z
N MET A 1 -19.50 -6.18 -34.90
CA MET A 1 -18.10 -6.31 -34.43
C MET A 1 -18.09 -6.01 -32.94
N ARG A 2 -17.60 -6.95 -32.11
CA ARG A 2 -17.40 -6.71 -30.67
C ARG A 2 -16.26 -5.70 -30.53
N ASN A 3 -16.47 -4.64 -29.77
CA ASN A 3 -15.41 -3.69 -29.39
C ASN A 3 -14.32 -4.47 -28.64
N LEU A 4 -13.20 -4.73 -29.30
CA LEU A 4 -12.00 -5.34 -28.70
C LEU A 4 -11.40 -4.42 -27.62
N ASP A 5 -11.72 -3.13 -27.62
CA ASP A 5 -11.16 -2.14 -26.70
C ASP A 5 -11.73 -2.21 -25.26
N ALA A 6 -12.85 -2.91 -25.04
CA ALA A 6 -13.42 -3.06 -23.70
C ALA A 6 -12.82 -4.23 -22.90
N GLN A 7 -12.02 -5.10 -23.55
CA GLN A 7 -11.43 -6.28 -22.92
C GLN A 7 -10.10 -5.97 -22.21
N PHE A 8 -9.59 -4.74 -22.34
CA PHE A 8 -8.31 -4.27 -21.82
C PHE A 8 -8.46 -3.04 -20.91
N SER A 9 -9.56 -2.88 -20.18
CA SER A 9 -9.64 -1.80 -19.17
C SER A 9 -8.69 -2.16 -18.01
N HIS A 10 -7.43 -1.75 -18.14
CA HIS A 10 -6.39 -1.95 -17.16
C HIS A 10 -6.79 -1.20 -15.89
N ILE A 11 -7.20 -1.92 -14.85
CA ILE A 11 -7.34 -1.30 -13.54
C ILE A 11 -5.94 -1.14 -12.96
N ALA A 12 -5.28 -0.04 -13.30
CA ALA A 12 -4.03 0.34 -12.64
C ALA A 12 -4.30 0.46 -11.14
N LEU A 13 -3.46 -0.14 -10.30
CA LEU A 13 -3.55 0.02 -8.85
C LEU A 13 -2.60 1.15 -8.41
N GLY A 14 -3.15 2.20 -7.81
CA GLY A 14 -2.37 3.21 -7.12
C GLY A 14 -2.46 3.03 -5.64
N LEU A 15 -1.32 2.82 -4.99
CA LEU A 15 -1.22 2.72 -3.55
C LEU A 15 -0.65 4.03 -3.02
N ILE A 16 -1.35 4.68 -2.09
CA ILE A 16 -0.89 5.86 -1.38
C ILE A 16 -0.83 5.50 0.10
N LEU A 17 0.29 5.86 0.73
CA LEU A 17 0.48 5.77 2.17
C LEU A 17 0.60 7.21 2.70
N ARG A 18 -0.37 7.63 3.50
CA ARG A 18 -0.37 8.95 4.15
C ARG A 18 -0.07 8.82 5.62
N PHE A 19 0.86 9.64 6.09
CA PHE A 19 1.24 9.72 7.50
C PHE A 19 0.54 10.92 8.14
N TYR A 20 -0.16 10.70 9.24
CA TYR A 20 -0.87 11.76 9.96
C TYR A 20 -0.67 11.66 11.46
N HIS A 21 -0.56 12.81 12.11
CA HIS A 21 -0.77 12.88 13.55
C HIS A 21 -2.23 12.57 13.89
N LYS A 22 -2.46 11.83 14.98
CA LYS A 22 -3.77 11.44 15.48
C LYS A 22 -4.69 12.64 15.66
N VAL A 23 -4.16 13.75 16.17
CA VAL A 23 -4.92 15.00 16.33
C VAL A 23 -5.50 15.52 15.00
N ASN A 24 -4.81 15.32 13.88
CA ASN A 24 -5.27 15.74 12.56
C ASN A 24 -6.31 14.76 12.00
N VAL A 25 -6.14 13.46 12.29
CA VAL A 25 -7.13 12.43 11.93
C VAL A 25 -8.46 12.71 12.61
N GLU A 26 -8.43 13.00 13.91
CA GLU A 26 -9.63 13.28 14.71
C GLU A 26 -10.29 14.60 14.32
N LYS A 27 -9.54 15.70 14.28
CA LYS A 27 -10.08 17.02 13.91
C LYS A 27 -10.64 17.06 12.49
N GLY A 28 -9.99 16.37 11.56
CA GLY A 28 -10.40 16.31 10.15
C GLY A 28 -11.40 15.21 9.81
N ASN A 29 -11.73 14.31 10.75
CA ASN A 29 -12.47 13.06 10.49
C ASN A 29 -11.92 12.32 9.25
N LEU A 30 -10.59 12.24 9.17
CA LEU A 30 -9.87 11.65 8.04
C LEU A 30 -10.04 10.13 8.07
N ARG A 31 -10.14 9.52 6.88
CA ARG A 31 -10.28 8.06 6.72
C ARG A 31 -9.46 7.58 5.53
N SER A 32 -8.97 6.35 5.62
CA SER A 32 -8.50 5.60 4.45
C SER A 32 -9.65 5.48 3.45
N LEU A 33 -9.31 5.48 2.15
CA LEU A 33 -10.31 5.38 1.10
C LEU A 33 -9.84 4.46 -0.02
N VAL A 34 -10.80 3.78 -0.62
CA VAL A 34 -10.62 3.05 -1.87
C VAL A 34 -11.56 3.65 -2.89
N ARG A 35 -11.02 4.13 -4.01
CA ARG A 35 -11.81 4.79 -5.06
C ARG A 35 -11.30 4.42 -6.44
N TYR A 36 -12.23 4.05 -7.31
CA TYR A 36 -11.95 3.94 -8.73
C TYR A 36 -12.07 5.31 -9.43
N ILE A 37 -11.03 5.69 -10.16
CA ILE A 37 -10.91 6.92 -10.92
C ILE A 37 -11.10 6.57 -12.39
N LYS A 38 -12.35 6.68 -12.87
CA LYS A 38 -12.75 6.28 -14.23
C LYS A 38 -11.93 6.96 -15.33
N LYS A 39 -11.58 8.24 -15.16
CA LYS A 39 -10.81 9.00 -16.16
C LYS A 39 -9.40 8.45 -16.39
N ASP A 40 -8.83 7.79 -15.38
CA ASP A 40 -7.47 7.26 -15.38
C ASP A 40 -7.47 5.72 -15.40
N ASP A 41 -8.66 5.10 -15.49
CA ASP A 41 -8.90 3.66 -15.32
C ASP A 41 -8.15 3.08 -14.10
N LYS A 42 -8.12 3.82 -12.99
CA LYS A 42 -7.23 3.51 -11.86
C LYS A 42 -8.01 3.22 -10.59
N LEU A 43 -7.73 2.11 -9.93
CA LEU A 43 -8.13 1.90 -8.54
C LEU A 43 -7.10 2.54 -7.62
N LEU A 44 -7.50 3.59 -6.90
CA LEU A 44 -6.70 4.20 -5.87
C LEU A 44 -7.05 3.56 -4.52
N VAL A 45 -6.05 3.04 -3.83
CA VAL A 45 -6.12 2.66 -2.42
C VAL A 45 -5.22 3.61 -1.65
N ASP A 46 -5.82 4.34 -0.74
CA ASP A 46 -5.17 5.36 0.04
C ASP A 46 -5.30 5.00 1.52
N GLN A 47 -4.20 4.53 2.07
CA GLN A 47 -4.07 4.04 3.44
C GLN A 47 -3.45 5.11 4.31
N MET A 48 -4.02 5.27 5.50
CA MET A 48 -3.51 6.19 6.51
C MET A 48 -2.75 5.42 7.60
N LEU A 49 -1.57 5.93 7.93
CA LEU A 49 -0.75 5.51 9.07
C LEU A 49 -0.72 6.64 10.10
N VAL A 50 -0.94 6.31 11.37
CA VAL A 50 -0.94 7.28 12.47
C VAL A 50 0.47 7.35 13.06
N VAL A 51 1.11 8.50 12.95
CA VAL A 51 2.54 8.63 13.33
C VAL A 51 2.77 8.54 14.84
N ASP A 52 1.76 8.89 15.63
CA ASP A 52 1.78 8.84 17.09
C ASP A 52 2.03 7.41 17.61
N GLU A 53 1.70 6.38 16.82
CA GLU A 53 1.98 4.97 17.16
C GLU A 53 3.49 4.66 17.19
N TYR A 54 4.32 5.54 16.64
CA TYR A 54 5.77 5.36 16.54
C TYR A 54 6.58 6.40 17.35
N GLU A 55 5.93 7.35 18.04
CA GLU A 55 6.61 8.50 18.68
C GLU A 55 7.59 8.09 19.80
N ASP A 56 7.24 7.05 20.57
CA ASP A 56 8.04 6.60 21.72
C ASP A 56 9.06 5.50 21.36
N LEU A 57 9.13 5.11 20.08
CA LEU A 57 10.00 4.03 19.62
C LEU A 57 11.40 4.56 19.31
N SER A 58 12.42 3.71 19.52
CA SER A 58 13.74 3.98 18.95
C SER A 58 13.68 4.01 17.41
N GLU A 59 14.70 4.55 16.76
CA GLU A 59 14.79 4.55 15.30
C GLU A 59 14.71 3.12 14.71
N GLY A 60 15.36 2.16 15.37
CA GLY A 60 15.34 0.75 14.96
C GLY A 60 13.96 0.13 15.08
N GLU A 61 13.26 0.37 16.18
CA GLU A 61 11.89 -0.11 16.40
C GLU A 61 10.90 0.57 15.46
N THR A 62 11.03 1.88 15.25
CA THR A 62 10.23 2.65 14.29
C THR A 62 10.37 2.07 12.88
N ARG A 63 11.62 1.85 12.44
CA ARG A 63 11.89 1.26 11.13
C ARG A 63 11.28 -0.14 11.01
N ALA A 64 11.45 -0.98 12.03
CA ALA A 64 10.91 -2.34 12.03
C ALA A 64 9.39 -2.34 11.91
N GLN A 65 8.69 -1.58 12.76
CA GLN A 65 7.23 -1.54 12.76
C GLN A 65 6.66 -0.88 11.50
N LEU A 66 7.28 0.19 10.98
CA LEU A 66 6.85 0.81 9.74
C LEU A 66 7.00 -0.14 8.54
N CYS A 67 8.11 -0.88 8.47
CA CYS A 67 8.29 -1.89 7.43
C CYS A 67 7.20 -2.95 7.49
N ASP A 68 6.91 -3.48 8.69
CA ASP A 68 5.89 -4.52 8.87
C ASP A 68 4.48 -4.01 8.52
N ALA A 69 4.16 -2.77 8.92
CA ALA A 69 2.88 -2.14 8.59
C ALA A 69 2.71 -1.91 7.08
N ILE A 70 3.74 -1.37 6.43
CA ILE A 70 3.74 -1.11 4.98
C ILE A 70 3.60 -2.41 4.20
N VAL A 71 4.44 -3.42 4.50
CA VAL A 71 4.38 -4.73 3.83
C VAL A 71 3.01 -5.36 4.00
N SER A 72 2.47 -5.36 5.22
CA SER A 72 1.15 -5.94 5.50
C SER A 72 0.05 -5.27 4.67
N HIS A 73 0.06 -3.94 4.56
CA HIS A 73 -0.91 -3.22 3.72
C HIS A 73 -0.75 -3.53 2.24
N LEU A 74 0.49 -3.49 1.72
CA LEU A 74 0.78 -3.80 0.33
C LEU A 74 0.33 -5.23 -0.02
N GLU A 75 0.64 -6.21 0.83
CA GLU A 75 0.23 -7.60 0.61
C GLU A 75 -1.28 -7.77 0.58
N GLN A 76 -1.98 -7.15 1.54
CA GLN A 76 -3.43 -7.21 1.60
C GLN A 76 -4.06 -6.61 0.34
N ASP A 77 -3.59 -5.44 -0.10
CA ASP A 77 -4.11 -4.77 -1.29
C ASP A 77 -3.78 -5.53 -2.57
N LEU A 78 -2.53 -5.99 -2.74
CA LEU A 78 -2.12 -6.79 -3.88
C LEU A 78 -2.88 -8.11 -3.96
N MET A 79 -3.06 -8.83 -2.85
CA MET A 79 -3.83 -10.08 -2.83
C MET A 79 -5.31 -9.88 -3.09
N ARG A 80 -5.87 -8.78 -2.59
CA ARG A 80 -7.29 -8.43 -2.78
C ARG A 80 -7.62 -8.13 -4.24
N TYR A 81 -6.68 -7.53 -4.97
CA TYR A 81 -6.87 -7.11 -6.35
C TYR A 81 -6.11 -7.95 -7.37
N ARG A 82 -5.54 -9.08 -6.96
CA ARG A 82 -4.67 -9.94 -7.80
C ARG A 82 -5.28 -10.30 -9.15
N ASP A 83 -6.58 -10.61 -9.20
CA ASP A 83 -7.28 -11.05 -10.41
C ASP A 83 -7.57 -9.89 -11.39
N ARG A 84 -7.26 -8.65 -11.00
CA ARG A 84 -7.41 -7.45 -11.84
C ARG A 84 -6.14 -7.11 -12.62
N PHE A 85 -5.02 -7.72 -12.27
CA PHE A 85 -3.75 -7.55 -12.97
C PHE A 85 -3.69 -8.48 -14.19
N GLN A 86 -3.30 -7.94 -15.34
CA GLN A 86 -3.15 -8.76 -16.56
C GLN A 86 -1.69 -9.17 -16.80
N ASP A 87 -0.75 -8.32 -16.41
CA ASP A 87 0.69 -8.39 -16.68
C ASP A 87 1.55 -8.39 -15.41
N PHE A 88 0.91 -8.51 -14.24
CA PHE A 88 1.59 -8.51 -12.94
C PHE A 88 1.11 -9.67 -12.07
N ASP A 89 2.03 -10.57 -11.72
CA ASP A 89 1.78 -11.67 -10.79
C ASP A 89 2.01 -11.21 -9.35
N ALA A 90 0.93 -10.76 -8.71
CA ALA A 90 0.97 -10.33 -7.32
C ALA A 90 1.41 -11.45 -6.36
N VAL A 91 1.06 -12.70 -6.64
CA VAL A 91 1.36 -13.84 -5.76
C VAL A 91 2.86 -14.14 -5.79
N ALA A 92 3.46 -14.13 -6.98
CA ALA A 92 4.90 -14.28 -7.14
C ALA A 92 5.69 -13.06 -6.64
N PHE A 93 5.10 -11.86 -6.70
CA PHE A 93 5.74 -10.63 -6.25
C PHE A 93 5.86 -10.51 -4.72
N ILE A 94 4.85 -10.95 -3.98
CA ILE A 94 4.79 -10.78 -2.51
C ILE A 94 6.02 -11.34 -1.78
N PRO A 95 6.53 -12.56 -2.07
CA PRO A 95 7.76 -13.06 -1.46
C PRO A 95 8.96 -12.12 -1.66
N MET A 96 9.13 -11.56 -2.87
CA MET A 96 10.22 -10.62 -3.18
C MET A 96 10.06 -9.30 -2.40
N LEU A 97 8.82 -8.82 -2.27
CA LEU A 97 8.51 -7.64 -1.47
C LEU A 97 8.90 -7.85 0.00
N ARG A 98 8.52 -9.00 0.59
CA ARG A 98 8.86 -9.36 1.97
C ARG A 98 10.36 -9.36 2.19
N GLU A 99 11.09 -10.07 1.33
CA GLU A 99 12.56 -10.17 1.42
C GLU A 99 13.18 -8.78 1.37
N ARG A 100 12.75 -7.93 0.44
CA ARG A 100 13.29 -6.58 0.31
C ARG A 100 13.05 -5.72 1.56
N PHE A 101 11.88 -5.81 2.18
CA PHE A 101 11.61 -5.07 3.40
C PHE A 101 12.34 -5.63 4.61
N GLU A 102 12.56 -6.94 4.68
CA GLU A 102 13.39 -7.56 5.71
C GLU A 102 14.85 -7.06 5.63
N GLU A 103 15.41 -6.92 4.43
CA GLU A 103 16.72 -6.28 4.24
C GLU A 103 16.74 -4.84 4.76
N ILE A 104 15.70 -4.05 4.46
CA ILE A 104 15.59 -2.65 4.90
C ILE A 104 15.52 -2.56 6.42
N LYS A 105 14.77 -3.46 7.08
CA LYS A 105 14.70 -3.52 8.56
C LYS A 105 16.10 -3.66 9.16
N GLN A 106 16.94 -4.50 8.55
CA GLN A 106 18.28 -4.84 9.02
C GLN A 106 19.38 -3.81 8.66
N GLN A 107 19.13 -2.89 7.70
CA GLN A 107 20.14 -1.94 7.21
C GLN A 107 20.66 -0.96 8.27
N GLY A 108 19.89 -0.63 9.31
CA GLY A 108 20.34 0.26 10.38
C GLY A 108 20.96 -0.44 11.60
N ASN A 109 21.31 -1.72 11.49
CA ASN A 109 22.06 -2.47 12.52
C ASN A 109 23.57 -2.60 12.18
N ARG A 110 24.06 -1.84 11.20
CA ARG A 110 25.47 -1.82 10.77
C ARG A 110 26.23 -0.63 11.32
#